data_AF-A0A7W7QJ84-F1
#
_entry.id   AF-A0A7W7QJ84-F1
#
_cell.length_a   1.000
_cell.length_b   1.000
_cell.length_c   1.000
_cell.angle_alpha   90.00
_cell.angle_beta   90.00
_cell.angle_gamma   90.00
#
_symmetry.space_group_name_H-M   'P 1'
#
loop_
_entity.id
_entity.type
_entity.pdbx_description
1 polymer ?
#
loop_
_entity_poly.entity_id
_entity_poly.type
_entity_poly.pdbx_seq_one_letter_code
_entity_poly.pdbx_strand_id
1 'polypeptide(L)'
;MTGRHRDGQPYSLVYRRLWDGPARAEAERLNQVWANWAVLYSLSKRSFYAMATWDSPQPVIVEDATSEGLEERMQEAETLRFVASSPVRRGRRGRSFPKGPRERDGRAA
;
A
#
# COMPACT_ATOMS: atom_id res chain seq x y z
N MET A 1 24.57 -33.77 -30.12
CA MET A 1 23.69 -32.72 -30.67
C MET A 1 24.57 -31.57 -31.12
N THR A 2 24.78 -31.43 -32.43
CA THR A 2 25.61 -30.38 -33.02
C THR A 2 24.78 -29.10 -33.09
N GLY A 3 25.17 -28.07 -32.34
CA GLY A 3 24.50 -26.77 -32.40
C GLY A 3 24.58 -26.20 -33.83
N ARG A 4 23.49 -25.57 -34.31
CA ARG A 4 23.46 -24.86 -35.59
C ARG A 4 24.26 -23.57 -35.48
N HIS A 5 25.59 -23.70 -35.34
CA HIS A 5 26.49 -22.58 -35.56
C HIS A 5 26.65 -22.43 -37.07
N ARG A 6 26.24 -21.28 -37.61
CA ARG A 6 26.41 -20.97 -39.04
C ARG A 6 27.71 -20.19 -39.19
N ASP A 7 28.81 -20.92 -39.37
CA ASP A 7 30.10 -20.29 -39.66
C ASP A 7 30.00 -19.56 -41.02
N GLY A 8 30.39 -18.28 -41.04
CA GLY A 8 30.36 -17.42 -42.24
C GLY A 8 29.10 -16.58 -42.45
N GLN A 9 28.08 -16.64 -41.57
CA GLN A 9 26.99 -15.66 -41.64
C GLN A 9 27.44 -14.29 -41.12
N PRO A 10 27.10 -13.18 -41.82
CA PRO A 10 27.36 -11.84 -41.30
C PRO A 10 26.60 -11.64 -39.99
N TYR A 11 27.23 -10.95 -39.03
CA TYR A 11 26.59 -10.62 -37.76
C TYR A 11 25.26 -9.90 -38.01
N SER A 12 24.16 -10.52 -37.58
CA SER A 12 22.88 -9.85 -37.56
C SER A 12 22.76 -8.99 -36.31
N LEU A 13 22.26 -7.77 -36.46
CA LEU A 13 22.01 -6.90 -35.32
C LEU A 13 20.84 -7.49 -34.51
N VAL A 14 21.13 -8.00 -33.32
CA VAL A 14 20.10 -8.48 -32.39
C VAL A 14 19.67 -7.31 -31.51
N TYR A 15 18.47 -6.78 -31.76
CA TYR A 15 17.89 -5.76 -30.89
C TYR A 15 17.55 -6.36 -29.53
N ARG A 16 17.99 -5.70 -28.45
CA ARG A 16 17.56 -6.03 -27.09
C ARG A 16 16.06 -5.73 -26.96
N ARG A 17 15.23 -6.76 -27.00
CA ARG A 17 13.82 -6.65 -26.66
C ARG A 17 13.67 -6.80 -25.15
N LEU A 18 13.13 -5.78 -24.48
CA LEU A 18 12.70 -5.91 -23.10
C LEU A 18 11.53 -6.88 -23.04
N TRP A 19 11.62 -7.90 -22.19
CA TRP A 19 10.47 -8.74 -21.87
C TRP A 19 9.38 -7.90 -21.23
N ASP A 20 8.15 -8.10 -21.70
CA ASP A 20 6.93 -7.46 -21.20
C ASP A 20 7.06 -5.94 -21.03
N GLY A 21 7.67 -5.27 -22.01
CA GLY A 21 7.93 -3.83 -22.01
C GLY A 21 6.74 -2.94 -21.64
N PRO A 22 5.52 -3.15 -22.22
CA PRO A 22 4.34 -2.38 -21.84
C PRO A 22 3.97 -2.52 -20.36
N ALA A 23 4.04 -3.74 -19.80
CA ALA A 23 3.70 -3.97 -18.39
C ALA A 23 4.72 -3.32 -17.44
N ARG A 24 6.00 -3.31 -17.81
CA ARG A 24 7.03 -2.60 -17.04
C ARG A 24 6.85 -1.09 -17.08
N ALA A 25 6.55 -0.54 -18.26
CA ALA A 25 6.26 0.88 -18.41
C ALA A 25 5.03 1.29 -17.58
N GLU A 26 4.02 0.43 -17.51
CA GLU A 26 2.84 0.67 -16.69
C GLU A 26 3.16 0.62 -15.19
N ALA A 27 3.95 -0.36 -14.74
CA ALA A 27 4.41 -0.40 -13.35
C ALA A 27 5.23 0.84 -12.97
N GLU A 28 6.09 1.34 -13.88
CA GLU A 28 6.83 2.60 -13.69
C GLU A 28 5.91 3.81 -13.62
N ARG A 29 4.87 3.86 -14.47
CA ARG A 29 3.82 4.91 -14.41
C ARG A 29 3.13 4.90 -13.05
N LEU A 30 2.67 3.73 -12.59
CA LEU A 30 2.02 3.57 -11.29
C LEU A 30 2.93 4.00 -10.14
N ASN A 31 4.21 3.62 -10.18
CA ASN A 31 5.20 4.03 -9.18
C ASN A 31 5.38 5.55 -9.09
N GLN A 32 5.18 6.28 -10.20
CA GLN A 32 5.25 7.75 -10.22
C GLN A 32 3.96 8.40 -9.74
N VAL A 33 2.80 7.80 -10.07
CA VAL A 33 1.47 8.32 -9.69
C VAL A 33 1.23 8.13 -8.19
N TRP A 34 1.60 6.98 -7.64
CA TRP A 34 1.34 6.60 -6.26
C TRP A 34 2.57 6.84 -5.37
N ALA A 35 2.79 8.09 -4.97
CA ALA A 35 4.01 8.50 -4.25
C ALA A 35 4.31 7.75 -2.93
N ASN A 36 3.28 7.18 -2.31
CA ASN A 36 3.38 6.43 -1.04
C ASN A 36 3.58 4.92 -1.24
N TRP A 37 3.83 4.50 -2.47
CA TRP A 37 3.98 3.10 -2.84
C TRP A 37 5.23 2.89 -3.69
N ALA A 38 5.87 1.74 -3.51
CA ALA A 38 6.87 1.21 -4.41
C ALA A 38 6.24 0.12 -5.27
N VAL A 39 6.12 0.36 -6.58
CA VAL A 39 5.46 -0.53 -7.54
C VAL A 39 6.47 -1.22 -8.46
N LEU A 40 6.31 -2.52 -8.65
CA LEU A 40 7.22 -3.41 -9.38
C LEU A 40 6.43 -4.37 -10.27
N TYR A 41 7.03 -4.80 -11.37
CA TYR A 41 6.51 -5.88 -12.22
C TYR A 41 7.42 -7.11 -12.16
N SER A 42 6.85 -8.27 -11.84
CA SER A 42 7.58 -9.53 -11.74
C SER A 42 7.45 -10.36 -13.02
N LEU A 43 8.58 -10.66 -13.66
CA LEU A 43 8.59 -11.53 -14.85
C LEU A 43 8.31 -13.00 -14.52
N SER A 44 8.58 -13.45 -13.29
CA SER A 44 8.41 -14.85 -12.89
C SER A 44 6.95 -15.25 -12.77
N LYS A 45 6.12 -14.34 -12.23
CA LYS A 45 4.68 -14.54 -12.06
C LYS A 45 3.82 -13.75 -13.03
N ARG A 46 4.42 -12.83 -13.79
CA ARG A 46 3.75 -11.89 -14.68
C ARG A 46 2.67 -11.07 -13.96
N SER A 47 2.99 -10.63 -12.75
CA SER A 47 2.11 -9.88 -11.86
C SER A 47 2.77 -8.58 -11.40
N PHE A 48 1.91 -7.61 -11.09
CA PHE A 48 2.26 -6.35 -10.46
C PHE A 48 2.29 -6.51 -8.95
N TYR A 49 3.23 -5.83 -8.32
CA TYR A 49 3.42 -5.80 -6.87
C TYR A 49 3.52 -4.36 -6.42
N ALA A 50 2.89 -4.04 -5.30
CA ALA A 50 3.04 -2.75 -4.64
C ALA A 50 3.34 -2.94 -3.15
N MET A 51 4.30 -2.18 -2.65
CA MET A 51 4.68 -2.14 -1.24
C MET A 51 4.49 -0.73 -0.70
N ALA A 52 3.79 -0.60 0.42
CA ALA A 52 3.62 0.68 1.08
C ALA A 52 4.98 1.22 1.59
N THR A 53 5.26 2.50 1.37
CA THR A 53 6.50 3.15 1.82
C THR A 53 6.33 3.93 3.13
N TRP A 54 5.10 4.04 3.65
CA TRP A 54 4.85 4.63 4.96
C TRP A 54 5.16 3.66 6.10
N ASP A 55 5.41 4.23 7.28
CA ASP A 55 5.61 3.46 8.49
C ASP A 55 4.29 2.78 8.92
N SER A 56 4.33 1.46 9.08
CA SER A 56 3.21 0.60 9.45
C SER A 56 3.72 -0.53 10.34
N PRO A 57 2.98 -0.93 11.40
CA PRO A 57 3.39 -2.02 12.29
C PRO A 57 3.63 -3.35 11.57
N GLN A 58 2.94 -3.55 10.44
CA GLN A 58 3.16 -4.68 9.54
C GLN A 58 3.35 -4.16 8.12
N PRO A 59 4.28 -4.73 7.34
CA PRO A 59 4.49 -4.32 5.96
C PRO A 59 3.23 -4.62 5.14
N VAL A 60 2.75 -3.61 4.41
CA VAL A 60 1.60 -3.74 3.51
C VAL A 60 2.12 -4.01 2.11
N ILE A 61 1.85 -5.22 1.60
CA ILE A 61 2.24 -5.67 0.28
C ILE A 61 1.00 -6.20 -0.41
N VAL A 62 0.72 -5.71 -1.62
CA VAL A 62 -0.38 -6.17 -2.46
C VAL A 62 0.16 -6.61 -3.81
N GLU A 63 -0.51 -7.57 -4.43
CA GLU A 63 -0.15 -8.15 -5.73
C GLU A 63 -1.44 -8.26 -6.55
N ASP A 64 -1.40 -8.00 -7.86
CA ASP A 64 -2.44 -8.38 -8.82
C ASP A 64 -1.80 -8.74 -10.19
N ALA A 65 -2.51 -9.50 -11.02
CA ALA A 65 -2.12 -9.79 -12.39
C ALA A 65 -2.27 -8.57 -13.33
N THR A 66 -3.14 -7.61 -13.01
CA THR A 66 -3.40 -6.40 -13.79
C THR A 66 -3.01 -5.12 -13.04
N SER A 67 -2.74 -4.05 -13.77
CA SER A 67 -2.45 -2.72 -13.22
C SER A 67 -3.67 -2.15 -12.49
N GLU A 68 -4.85 -2.28 -13.07
CA GLU A 68 -6.09 -1.75 -12.50
C GLU A 68 -6.45 -2.46 -11.20
N GLY A 69 -6.34 -3.79 -11.17
CA GLY A 69 -6.60 -4.58 -9.96
C GLY A 69 -5.58 -4.29 -8.85
N LEU A 70 -4.34 -3.93 -9.22
CA LEU A 70 -3.35 -3.46 -8.26
C LEU A 70 -3.74 -2.10 -7.65
N GLU A 71 -4.15 -1.14 -8.49
CA GLU A 71 -4.59 0.18 -8.04
C GLU A 71 -5.80 0.08 -7.09
N GLU A 72 -6.78 -0.77 -7.40
CA GLU A 72 -7.92 -1.03 -6.51
C GLU A 72 -7.46 -1.54 -5.14
N ARG A 73 -6.54 -2.51 -5.09
CA ARG A 73 -6.00 -3.03 -3.82
C ARG A 73 -5.18 -2.00 -3.05
N MET A 74 -4.42 -1.14 -3.76
CA MET A 74 -3.69 -0.04 -3.14
C MET A 74 -4.65 0.97 -2.51
N GLN A 75 -5.72 1.33 -3.21
CA GLN A 75 -6.77 2.22 -2.71
C GLN A 75 -7.48 1.64 -1.48
N GLU A 76 -7.81 0.35 -1.51
CA GLU A 76 -8.40 -0.36 -0.37
C GLU A 76 -7.47 -0.34 0.86
N ALA A 77 -6.18 -0.61 0.64
CA ALA A 77 -5.18 -0.60 1.70
C ALA A 77 -5.00 0.79 2.34
N GLU A 78 -4.99 1.86 1.53
CA GLU A 78 -4.98 3.23 2.04
C GLU A 78 -6.25 3.55 2.82
N THR A 79 -7.41 3.13 2.33
CA THR A 79 -8.70 3.32 3.02
C THR A 79 -8.70 2.65 4.39
N LEU A 80 -8.23 1.40 4.47
CA LEU A 80 -8.10 0.66 5.73
C LEU A 80 -7.11 1.34 6.69
N ARG A 81 -6.00 1.87 6.18
CA ARG A 81 -5.04 2.67 6.96
C ARG A 81 -5.72 3.90 7.57
N PHE A 82 -6.49 4.65 6.78
CA PHE A 82 -7.19 5.83 7.29
C PHE A 82 -8.19 5.47 8.39
N VAL A 83 -8.97 4.42 8.19
CA VAL A 83 -9.93 3.92 9.20
C VAL A 83 -9.22 3.54 10.50
N ALA A 84 -8.09 2.81 10.41
CA ALA A 84 -7.30 2.41 11.58
C ALA A 84 -6.65 3.61 12.31
N SER A 85 -6.27 4.65 11.56
CA SER A 85 -5.62 5.84 12.11
C SER A 85 -6.58 6.87 12.73
N SER A 86 -7.88 6.75 12.47
CA SER A 86 -8.87 7.70 12.98
C SER A 86 -9.08 7.48 14.48
N PRO A 87 -8.74 8.45 15.35
CA PRO A 87 -9.05 8.35 16.75
C PRO A 87 -10.57 8.45 16.88
N VAL A 88 -11.23 7.31 17.15
CA VAL A 88 -12.59 7.32 17.67
C VAL A 88 -12.61 8.35 18.79
N ARG A 89 -13.33 9.46 18.58
CA ARG A 89 -13.64 10.46 19.61
C ARG A 89 -14.42 9.75 20.72
N ARG A 90 -13.71 9.05 21.62
CA ARG A 90 -14.26 8.62 22.90
C ARG A 90 -14.57 9.90 23.65
N GLY A 91 -15.84 10.26 23.63
CA GLY A 91 -16.35 11.47 24.25
C GLY A 91 -15.81 11.59 25.67
N ARG A 92 -15.22 12.75 25.98
CA ARG A 92 -15.10 13.23 27.35
C ARG A 92 -16.52 13.37 27.92
N ARG A 93 -17.10 12.29 28.43
CA ARG A 93 -18.16 12.40 29.44
C ARG A 93 -17.47 12.61 30.78
N GLY A 94 -16.97 13.83 30.98
CA GLY A 94 -16.76 14.35 32.32
C GLY A 94 -18.13 14.58 32.95
N ARG A 95 -18.74 13.53 33.51
CA ARG A 95 -19.77 13.72 34.52
C ARG A 95 -19.06 14.23 35.77
N SER A 96 -18.96 15.55 35.90
CA SER A 96 -18.80 16.15 37.21
C SER A 96 -20.09 15.88 37.97
N PHE A 97 -20.06 14.88 38.85
CA PHE A 97 -21.10 14.71 39.86
C PHE A 97 -21.01 15.92 40.81
N PRO A 98 -22.07 16.73 40.98
CA PRO A 98 -22.05 17.75 42.01
C PRO A 98 -22.06 17.05 43.37
N LYS A 99 -21.13 17.45 44.25
CA LYS A 99 -21.10 17.01 45.66
C LYS A 99 -22.42 17.43 46.31
N GLY A 100 -23.12 16.47 46.91
CA GLY A 100 -24.37 16.69 47.64
C GLY A 100 -24.21 17.66 48.81
N PRO A 101 -25.33 18.24 49.31
CA PRO A 101 -25.30 19.19 50.40
C PRO A 101 -24.87 18.50 51.69
N ARG A 102 -23.87 19.06 52.38
CA ARG A 102 -23.58 18.72 53.77
C ARG A 102 -24.64 19.40 54.63
N GLU A 103 -25.65 18.62 54.98
CA GLU A 103 -26.54 18.86 56.10
C GLU A 103 -25.68 19.08 57.35
N ARG A 104 -25.75 20.28 57.92
CA ARG A 104 -25.14 20.60 59.21
C ARG A 104 -26.28 20.88 60.17
N ASP A 105 -26.71 19.82 60.82
CA ASP A 105 -27.44 19.89 62.07
C ASP A 105 -26.60 20.66 63.10
N GLY A 106 -27.25 21.60 63.79
CA GLY A 106 -26.64 22.46 64.80
C GLY A 106 -27.64 23.39 65.46
N ARG A 107 -28.57 22.79 66.21
CA ARG A 107 -29.58 23.39 67.09
C ARG A 107 -29.02 24.39 68.13
N ALA A 108 -29.90 25.35 68.49
CA ALA A 108 -30.09 26.01 69.80
C ALA A 108 -28.95 26.92 70.31
N ALA A 109 -29.19 28.06 70.97
CA ALA A 109 -30.35 28.64 71.63
C ALA A 109 -30.23 30.18 71.59
#